data_AF-A0A1G2ZFX3-F1
#
_entry.id   AF-A0A1G2ZFX3-F1
#
_cell.length_a   1.000
_cell.length_b   1.000
_cell.length_c   1.000
_cell.angle_alpha   90.00
_cell.angle_beta   90.00
_cell.angle_gamma   90.00
#
_symmetry.space_group_name_H-M   'P 1'
#
loop_
_entity.id
_entity.type
_entity.pdbx_description
1 polymer ?
#
loop_
_entity_poly.entity_id
_entity_poly.type
_entity_poly.pdbx_seq_one_letter_code
_entity_poly.pdbx_strand_id
1 'polypeptide(L)'
;MENEFKENSQAVQAHLTIQQAVIQRMAGNSASSKAWCVTLVSAILVIIADKGKPQYAWIAIIPTLLFLILDAYYLALEKGFRNSYNSFIQKLHEQSLSAPDLFVVTPKGGLVGLFFKSLGSFSVWPFYAMLFGMIYATKVFVI
;
A
#
# COMPACT_ATOMS: atom_id res chain seq x y z
N MET A 1 23.37 -15.16 32.74
CA MET A 1 23.47 -15.66 31.35
C MET A 1 22.56 -14.76 30.53
N GLU A 2 23.10 -13.67 29.97
CA GLU A 2 22.36 -12.82 29.05
C GLU A 2 21.96 -13.66 27.84
N ASN A 3 20.66 -13.71 27.54
CA ASN A 3 20.14 -14.41 26.38
C ASN A 3 20.56 -13.65 25.13
N GLU A 4 21.76 -13.94 24.64
CA GLU A 4 22.28 -13.40 23.39
C GLU A 4 21.44 -13.95 22.24
N PHE A 5 20.51 -13.15 21.72
CA PHE A 5 19.65 -13.54 20.59
C PHE A 5 20.46 -13.50 19.29
N LYS A 6 20.89 -14.66 18.82
CA LYS A 6 21.60 -14.83 17.54
C LYS A 6 20.63 -15.01 16.37
N GLU A 7 21.10 -14.81 15.15
CA GLU A 7 20.33 -14.96 13.91
C GLU A 7 19.66 -16.35 13.79
N ASN A 8 20.31 -17.38 14.32
CA ASN A 8 19.81 -18.76 14.35
C ASN A 8 18.77 -19.02 15.46
N SER A 9 18.40 -18.00 16.23
CA SER A 9 17.36 -18.13 17.25
C SER A 9 16.00 -18.30 16.59
N GLN A 10 15.28 -19.35 16.99
CA GLN A 10 13.92 -19.62 16.52
C GLN A 10 12.99 -18.43 16.76
N ALA A 11 13.19 -17.69 17.85
CA ALA A 11 12.38 -16.51 18.17
C ALA A 11 12.65 -15.33 17.22
N VAL A 12 13.92 -15.12 16.83
CA VAL A 12 14.31 -14.11 15.84
C VAL A 12 13.72 -14.45 14.47
N GLN A 13 13.87 -15.71 14.03
CA GLN A 13 13.29 -16.17 12.77
C GLN A 13 11.77 -16.02 12.75
N ALA A 14 11.08 -16.41 13.83
CA ALA A 14 9.63 -16.25 13.94
C ALA A 14 9.20 -14.77 13.84
N HIS A 15 9.91 -13.86 14.52
CA HIS A 15 9.64 -12.43 14.42
C HIS A 15 9.77 -11.91 12.98
N LEU A 16 10.88 -12.26 12.30
CA LEU A 16 11.11 -11.85 10.91
C LEU A 16 10.03 -12.40 9.96
N THR A 17 9.62 -13.65 10.16
CA THR A 17 8.52 -14.26 9.38
C THR A 17 7.20 -13.54 9.61
N ILE A 18 6.85 -13.20 10.86
CA ILE A 18 5.62 -12.45 11.18
C ILE A 18 5.65 -11.08 10.51
N GLN A 19 6.75 -10.33 10.65
CA GLN A 19 6.89 -9.01 10.02
C GLN A 19 6.77 -9.10 8.50
N GLN A 20 7.43 -10.08 7.88
CA GLN A 20 7.36 -10.29 6.44
C GLN A 20 5.93 -10.65 5.99
N ALA A 21 5.21 -11.48 6.74
CA ALA A 21 3.82 -11.79 6.45
C ALA A 21 2.93 -10.54 6.50
N VAL A 22 3.14 -9.64 7.47
CA VAL A 22 2.42 -8.35 7.53
C VAL A 22 2.77 -7.47 6.34
N ILE A 23 4.06 -7.34 5.97
CA ILE A 23 4.51 -6.58 4.79
C ILE A 23 3.83 -7.11 3.52
N GLN A 24 3.82 -8.43 3.31
CA GLN A 24 3.17 -9.05 2.15
C GLN A 24 1.66 -8.80 2.12
N ARG A 25 0.98 -8.82 3.27
CA ARG A 25 -0.45 -8.48 3.36
C ARG A 25 -0.71 -7.02 2.99
N MET A 26 0.15 -6.08 3.40
CA MET A 26 0.00 -4.67 3.03
C MET A 26 0.23 -4.44 1.54
N ALA A 27 1.27 -5.05 0.97
CA ALA A 27 1.53 -5.02 -0.47
C ALA A 27 0.37 -5.65 -1.27
N GLY A 28 -0.17 -6.77 -0.78
CA GLY A 28 -1.34 -7.43 -1.34
C GLY A 28 -2.58 -6.54 -1.34
N ASN A 29 -2.90 -5.90 -0.20
CA ASN A 29 -4.04 -4.99 -0.10
C ASN A 29 -3.91 -3.74 -1.00
N SER A 30 -2.69 -3.22 -1.16
CA SER A 30 -2.37 -2.15 -2.12
C SER A 30 -2.66 -2.59 -3.56
N ALA A 31 -2.18 -3.77 -3.97
CA ALA A 31 -2.46 -4.34 -5.29
C ALA A 31 -3.95 -4.62 -5.51
N SER A 32 -4.64 -5.17 -4.51
CA SER A 32 -6.09 -5.40 -4.57
C SER A 32 -6.88 -4.11 -4.73
N SER A 33 -6.45 -3.02 -4.08
CA SER A 33 -7.08 -1.70 -4.23
C SER A 33 -7.03 -1.22 -5.69
N LYS A 34 -5.92 -1.45 -6.39
CA LYS A 34 -5.78 -1.14 -7.83
C LYS A 34 -6.69 -1.99 -8.70
N ALA A 35 -6.71 -3.30 -8.46
CA ALA A 35 -7.54 -4.23 -9.22
C ALA A 35 -9.03 -3.85 -9.11
N TRP A 36 -9.54 -3.65 -7.88
CA TRP A 36 -10.93 -3.25 -7.65
C TRP A 36 -11.26 -1.87 -8.21
N CYS A 37 -10.30 -0.93 -8.15
CA CYS A 37 -10.46 0.38 -8.78
C CYS A 37 -10.68 0.26 -10.29
N VAL A 38 -9.83 -0.50 -10.99
CA VAL A 38 -9.95 -0.69 -12.44
C VAL A 38 -11.27 -1.36 -12.79
N THR A 39 -11.65 -2.42 -12.07
CA THR A 39 -12.92 -3.11 -12.32
C THR A 39 -14.12 -2.17 -12.17
N LEU A 40 -14.18 -1.42 -11.06
CA LEU A 40 -15.32 -0.54 -10.78
C LEU A 40 -15.37 0.65 -11.74
N VAL A 41 -14.23 1.30 -12.01
CA VAL A 41 -14.15 2.42 -12.95
C VAL A 41 -14.52 1.96 -14.36
N SER A 42 -13.99 0.83 -14.81
CA SER A 42 -14.30 0.28 -16.14
C SER A 42 -15.79 -0.02 -16.29
N ALA A 43 -16.43 -0.65 -15.30
CA ALA A 43 -17.85 -0.92 -15.32
C ALA A 43 -18.69 0.37 -15.40
N ILE A 44 -18.33 1.39 -14.62
CA ILE A 44 -19.00 2.70 -14.66
C ILE A 44 -18.84 3.37 -16.02
N LEU A 45 -17.63 3.40 -16.59
CA LEU A 45 -17.36 4.03 -17.87
C LEU A 45 -18.10 3.35 -19.02
N VAL A 46 -18.16 2.01 -19.05
CA VAL A 46 -18.91 1.26 -20.06
C VAL A 46 -20.40 1.60 -20.00
N ILE A 47 -21.00 1.63 -18.81
CA ILE A 47 -22.43 1.98 -18.63
C ILE A 47 -22.71 3.41 -19.09
N ILE A 48 -21.81 4.34 -18.79
CA ILE A 48 -21.97 5.75 -19.18
C ILE A 48 -21.86 5.91 -20.69
N ALA A 49 -20.94 5.18 -21.30
CA ALA A 49 -20.77 5.19 -22.74
C ALA A 49 -22.00 4.62 -23.46
N ASP A 50 -22.53 3.50 -22.98
CA ASP A 50 -23.74 2.87 -23.51
C ASP A 50 -24.98 3.77 -23.39
N LYS A 51 -25.10 4.52 -22.28
CA LYS A 51 -26.23 5.45 -22.06
C LYS A 51 -26.12 6.77 -22.80
N GLY A 52 -25.03 7.04 -23.54
CA GLY A 52 -24.84 8.30 -24.29
C GLY A 52 -24.88 9.55 -23.41
N LYS A 53 -24.41 9.45 -22.15
CA LYS A 53 -24.43 10.56 -21.18
C LYS A 53 -23.03 10.85 -20.62
N PRO A 54 -22.08 11.27 -21.47
CA PRO A 54 -20.66 11.44 -21.12
C PRO A 54 -20.42 12.41 -19.96
N GLN A 55 -21.34 13.34 -19.69
CA GLN A 55 -21.28 14.24 -18.53
C GLN A 55 -21.21 13.52 -17.18
N TYR A 56 -21.70 12.28 -17.10
CA TYR A 56 -21.65 11.50 -15.86
C TYR A 56 -20.33 10.75 -15.66
N ALA A 57 -19.38 10.79 -16.60
CA ALA A 57 -18.08 10.12 -16.47
C ALA A 57 -17.33 10.55 -15.19
N TRP A 58 -17.56 11.79 -14.73
CA TRP A 58 -17.02 12.31 -13.47
C TRP A 58 -17.44 11.52 -12.23
N ILE A 59 -18.53 10.75 -12.27
CA ILE A 59 -18.92 9.86 -11.17
C ILE A 59 -17.83 8.81 -10.89
N ALA A 60 -17.07 8.38 -11.91
CA ALA A 60 -15.98 7.43 -11.75
C ALA A 60 -14.79 8.00 -10.96
N ILE A 61 -14.69 9.33 -10.77
CA ILE A 61 -13.66 9.94 -9.90
C ILE A 61 -13.85 9.53 -8.45
N ILE A 62 -15.09 9.38 -7.99
CA ILE A 62 -15.39 9.08 -6.59
C ILE A 62 -14.71 7.76 -6.15
N PRO A 63 -14.95 6.61 -6.81
CA PRO A 63 -14.23 5.40 -6.46
C PRO A 63 -12.73 5.49 -6.75
N THR A 64 -12.31 6.22 -7.79
CA THR A 64 -10.89 6.38 -8.11
C THR A 64 -10.12 7.04 -6.96
N LEU A 65 -10.64 8.13 -6.41
CA LEU A 65 -10.03 8.83 -5.26
C LEU A 65 -10.04 7.97 -4.00
N LEU A 66 -11.15 7.26 -3.74
CA LEU A 66 -11.24 6.37 -2.59
C LEU A 66 -10.18 5.27 -2.65
N PHE A 67 -10.04 4.59 -3.80
CA PHE A 67 -9.04 3.56 -3.96
C PHE A 67 -7.61 4.11 -3.98
N LEU A 68 -7.38 5.33 -4.48
CA LEU A 68 -6.10 6.01 -4.41
C LEU A 68 -5.65 6.24 -2.96
N ILE A 69 -6.58 6.69 -2.11
CA ILE A 69 -6.32 6.87 -0.67
C ILE A 69 -6.01 5.52 -0.02
N LEU A 70 -6.81 4.48 -0.30
CA LEU A 70 -6.57 3.14 0.25
C LEU A 70 -5.22 2.56 -0.19
N ASP A 71 -4.88 2.67 -1.47
CA ASP A 71 -3.61 2.21 -2.02
C ASP A 71 -2.42 2.93 -1.36
N ALA A 72 -2.47 4.26 -1.28
CA ALA A 72 -1.44 5.04 -0.62
C ALA A 72 -1.31 4.72 0.88
N TYR A 73 -2.43 4.44 1.55
CA TYR A 73 -2.47 4.03 2.95
C TYR A 73 -1.79 2.67 3.16
N TYR A 74 -2.15 1.64 2.39
CA TYR A 74 -1.54 0.32 2.50
C TYR A 74 -0.05 0.36 2.14
N LEU A 75 0.34 1.14 1.14
CA LEU A 75 1.74 1.35 0.80
C LEU A 75 2.51 2.10 1.91
N ALA A 76 1.87 3.03 2.61
CA ALA A 76 2.47 3.71 3.77
C ALA A 76 2.69 2.75 4.94
N LEU A 77 1.72 1.88 5.22
CA LEU A 77 1.86 0.81 6.21
C LEU A 77 2.99 -0.15 5.84
N GLU A 78 3.05 -0.61 4.59
CA GLU A 78 4.15 -1.46 4.09
C GLU A 78 5.51 -0.81 4.37
N LYS A 79 5.69 0.46 3.99
CA LYS A 79 6.92 1.22 4.27
C LYS A 79 7.22 1.30 5.76
N GLY A 80 6.20 1.52 6.58
CA GLY A 80 6.34 1.56 8.05
C GLY A 80 6.81 0.23 8.63
N PHE A 81 6.25 -0.88 8.16
CA PHE A 81 6.71 -2.22 8.58
C PHE A 81 8.10 -2.56 8.04
N ARG A 82 8.44 -2.15 6.81
CA ARG A 82 9.81 -2.29 6.27
C ARG A 82 10.84 -1.51 7.09
N ASN A 83 10.50 -0.30 7.54
CA ASN A 83 11.37 0.46 8.45
C ASN A 83 11.57 -0.25 9.80
N SER A 84 10.50 -0.83 10.34
CA SER A 84 10.53 -1.62 11.57
C SER A 84 11.42 -2.86 11.41
N TYR A 85 11.22 -3.60 10.32
CA TYR A 85 12.04 -4.74 9.93
C TYR A 85 13.53 -4.39 9.81
N ASN A 86 13.87 -3.36 9.04
CA ASN A 86 15.26 -2.93 8.87
C ASN A 86 15.90 -2.48 10.20
N SER A 87 15.12 -1.81 11.07
CA SER A 87 15.60 -1.42 12.39
C SER A 87 15.87 -2.62 13.30
N PHE A 88 15.03 -3.66 13.21
CA PHE A 88 15.22 -4.90 13.95
C PHE A 88 16.48 -5.64 13.47
N ILE A 89 16.70 -5.73 12.15
CA ILE A 89 17.92 -6.30 11.57
C ILE A 89 19.18 -5.52 12.00
N GLN A 90 19.11 -4.20 12.04
CA GLN A 90 20.23 -3.39 12.52
C GLN A 90 20.57 -3.72 13.99
N LYS A 91 19.57 -3.78 14.88
CA LYS A 91 19.77 -4.18 16.29
C LYS A 91 20.32 -5.60 16.43
N LEU A 92 19.90 -6.51 15.54
CA LEU A 92 20.39 -7.90 15.51
C LEU A 92 21.89 -7.94 15.20
N HIS A 93 22.36 -7.19 14.19
CA HIS A 93 23.77 -7.10 13.86
C HIS A 93 24.60 -6.37 14.93
N GLU A 94 24.02 -5.38 15.61
CA GLU A 94 24.65 -4.65 16.72
C GLU A 94 24.65 -5.42 18.05
N GLN A 95 24.11 -6.65 18.07
CA GLN A 95 23.95 -7.49 19.26
C GLN A 95 23.21 -6.81 20.42
N SER A 96 22.40 -5.78 20.12
CA SER A 96 21.70 -4.96 21.11
C SER A 96 20.24 -5.37 21.30
N LEU A 97 19.87 -6.58 20.88
CA LEU A 97 18.50 -7.08 20.93
C LEU A 97 18.09 -7.44 22.36
N SER A 98 16.92 -6.95 22.76
CA SER A 98 16.31 -7.30 24.05
C SER A 98 15.01 -8.08 23.85
N ALA A 99 14.61 -8.89 24.83
CA ALA A 99 13.40 -9.71 24.79
C ALA A 99 12.10 -8.95 24.42
N PRO A 100 11.87 -7.69 24.86
CA PRO A 100 10.70 -6.92 24.47
C PRO A 100 10.62 -6.63 22.96
N ASP A 101 11.77 -6.49 22.28
CA ASP A 101 11.81 -6.18 20.85
C ASP A 101 11.23 -7.32 19.99
N LEU A 102 11.26 -8.57 20.48
CA LEU A 102 10.74 -9.73 19.76
C LEU A 102 9.20 -9.76 19.65
N PHE A 103 8.49 -8.99 20.48
CA PHE A 103 7.02 -8.99 20.53
C PHE A 103 6.37 -7.71 19.99
N VAL A 104 7.17 -6.75 19.51
CA VAL A 104 6.66 -5.47 18.99
C VAL A 104 6.44 -5.56 17.48
N VAL A 105 5.17 -5.56 17.05
CA VAL A 105 4.76 -5.53 15.64
C VAL A 105 4.03 -4.23 15.35
N THR A 106 4.78 -3.13 15.30
CA THR A 106 4.23 -1.80 14.99
C THR A 106 4.99 -1.17 13.82
N PRO A 107 4.28 -0.46 12.91
CA PRO A 107 4.93 0.27 11.84
C PRO A 107 5.78 1.40 12.43
N LYS A 108 6.98 1.58 11.88
CA LYS A 108 7.93 2.60 12.33
C LYS A 108 7.93 3.80 11.38
N GLY A 109 7.79 4.99 11.96
CA GLY A 109 7.73 6.28 11.26
C GLY A 109 6.35 6.92 11.32
N GLY A 110 6.27 8.22 11.03
CA GLY A 110 5.00 8.93 10.99
C GLY A 110 4.14 8.48 9.82
N LEU A 111 2.99 7.85 10.10
CA LEU A 111 2.07 7.33 9.09
C LEU A 111 1.64 8.41 8.08
N VAL A 112 1.39 9.64 8.55
CA VAL A 112 1.01 10.76 7.69
C VAL A 112 2.12 11.12 6.70
N GLY A 113 3.38 11.20 7.16
CA GLY A 113 4.51 11.47 6.28
C GLY A 113 4.75 10.35 5.26
N LEU A 114 4.61 9.09 5.69
CA LEU A 114 4.69 7.93 4.81
C LEU A 114 3.54 7.89 3.79
N PHE A 115 2.35 8.33 4.17
CA PHE A 115 1.19 8.43 3.29
C PHE A 115 1.43 9.40 2.13
N PHE A 116 1.87 10.64 2.42
CA PHE A 116 2.21 11.59 1.37
C PHE A 116 3.37 11.12 0.49
N LYS A 117 4.38 10.46 1.09
CA LYS A 117 5.45 9.81 0.32
C LYS A 117 4.96 8.63 -0.53
N SER A 118 3.85 7.99 -0.16
CA SER A 118 3.22 6.92 -0.93
C SER A 118 2.37 7.43 -2.07
N LEU A 119 1.68 8.56 -1.91
CA LEU A 119 0.97 9.22 -3.00
C LEU A 119 1.90 9.58 -4.17
N GLY A 120 3.10 10.10 -3.87
CA GLY A 120 4.13 10.39 -4.88
C GLY A 120 4.94 9.18 -5.36
N SER A 121 4.61 7.96 -4.92
CA SER A 121 5.36 6.76 -5.29
C SER A 121 5.16 6.39 -6.75
N PHE A 122 6.21 5.89 -7.40
CA PHE A 122 6.15 5.36 -8.78
C PHE A 122 5.11 4.25 -8.95
N SER A 123 4.79 3.50 -7.90
CA SER A 123 3.76 2.45 -7.96
C SER A 123 2.32 2.99 -7.96
N VAL A 124 2.11 4.25 -7.60
CA VAL A 124 0.78 4.86 -7.40
C VAL A 124 0.49 5.87 -8.50
N TRP A 125 1.38 6.87 -8.68
CA TRP A 125 1.07 8.01 -9.54
C TRP A 125 0.79 7.65 -11.01
N PRO A 126 1.54 6.76 -11.71
CA PRO A 126 1.29 6.49 -13.12
C PRO A 126 -0.05 5.75 -13.31
N PHE A 127 -0.37 4.86 -12.38
CA PHE A 127 -1.59 4.06 -12.41
C PHE A 127 -2.83 4.94 -12.30
N TYR A 128 -2.88 5.81 -11.30
CA TYR A 128 -4.04 6.69 -11.12
C TYR A 128 -4.07 7.82 -12.15
N ALA A 129 -2.92 8.34 -12.60
CA ALA A 129 -2.86 9.31 -13.70
C ALA A 129 -3.45 8.72 -14.99
N MET A 130 -3.13 7.46 -15.30
CA MET A 130 -3.70 6.75 -16.44
C MET A 130 -5.23 6.58 -16.30
N LEU A 131 -5.72 6.20 -15.11
CA LEU A 131 -7.15 6.07 -14.84
C LEU A 131 -7.90 7.40 -15.00
N PHE A 132 -7.36 8.50 -14.45
CA PHE A 132 -7.94 9.83 -14.66
C PHE A 132 -7.94 10.23 -16.13
N GLY A 133 -6.87 9.90 -16.87
CA GLY A 133 -6.80 10.08 -18.32
C GLY A 133 -7.90 9.32 -19.06
N MET A 134 -8.19 8.08 -18.66
CA MET A 134 -9.28 7.29 -19.24
C MET A 134 -10.66 7.89 -18.96
N ILE A 135 -10.92 8.32 -17.71
CA ILE A 135 -12.18 8.98 -17.34
C ILE A 135 -12.39 10.25 -18.18
N TYR A 136 -11.32 11.05 -18.34
CA TYR A 136 -11.36 12.25 -19.17
C TYR A 136 -11.58 11.92 -20.65
N ALA A 137 -10.90 10.90 -21.18
CA ALA A 137 -11.07 10.45 -22.55
C ALA A 137 -12.52 10.02 -22.83
N THR A 138 -13.16 9.26 -21.93
CA THR A 138 -14.57 8.89 -22.07
C THR A 138 -15.47 10.11 -22.17
N LYS A 139 -15.22 11.16 -21.37
CA LYS A 139 -15.99 12.41 -21.44
C LYS A 139 -15.81 13.14 -22.78
N VAL A 140 -14.63 13.06 -23.41
CA VAL A 140 -14.30 13.81 -24.64
C VAL A 140 -14.70 13.08 -25.91
N PHE A 141 -14.48 11.77 -25.96
CA PHE A 141 -14.65 10.97 -27.18
C PHE A 141 -16.01 10.28 -27.27
N VAL A 142 -16.70 10.09 -26.16
CA VAL A 142 -18.07 9.58 -26.18
C VAL A 142 -19.02 10.76 -26.30
N ILE A 143 -19.66 10.90 -27.46
CA ILE A 143 -20.72 11.86 -27.79
C ILE A 143 -22.03 11.09 -27.86
#